data_AF-A0A8J7DV19-F1
#
_entry.id   AF-A0A8J7DV19-F1
#
_cell.length_a   1.000
_cell.length_b   1.000
_cell.length_c   1.000
_cell.angle_alpha   90.00
_cell.angle_beta   90.00
_cell.angle_gamma   90.00
#
_symmetry.space_group_name_H-M   'P 1'
#
loop_
_entity.id
_entity.type
_entity.pdbx_description
1 polymer ?
#
loop_
_entity_poly.entity_id
_entity_poly.type
_entity_poly.pdbx_seq_one_letter_code
_entity_poly.pdbx_strand_id
1 'polypeptide(L)'
;MISTSLARELLLKQKPICYRNWVISTQVINGQLWLRWKHPSEDFPRYSYAVGDKGLSESVRYIRFLIDLAIKLEQSAPRHLQ
;
A
#
# COMPACT_ATOMS: atom_id res chain seq x y z
N MET A 1 -19.36 6.53 20.17
CA MET A 1 -18.94 6.98 18.82
C MET A 1 -17.46 7.28 18.86
N ILE A 2 -16.63 6.50 18.16
CA ILE A 2 -15.21 6.81 18.03
C ILE A 2 -15.13 7.99 17.05
N SER A 3 -14.61 9.14 17.51
CA SER A 3 -14.32 10.28 16.65
C SER A 3 -13.51 9.80 15.44
N THR A 4 -13.87 10.24 14.24
CA THR A 4 -13.12 9.99 12.99
C THR A 4 -11.64 10.34 13.11
N SER A 5 -11.25 11.22 14.04
CA SER A 5 -9.84 11.52 14.32
C SER A 5 -9.11 10.39 15.07
N LEU A 6 -9.76 9.71 16.02
CA LEU A 6 -9.13 8.66 16.84
C LEU A 6 -8.92 7.38 16.03
N ALA A 7 -9.90 6.99 15.22
CA ALA A 7 -9.75 5.86 14.30
C ALA A 7 -8.59 6.10 13.30
N ARG A 8 -8.44 7.33 12.85
CA ARG A 8 -7.40 7.75 11.93
C ARG A 8 -6.00 7.77 12.58
N GLU A 9 -5.89 8.24 13.81
CA GLU A 9 -4.63 8.14 14.58
C GLU A 9 -4.22 6.69 14.83
N LEU A 10 -5.17 5.82 15.16
CA LEU A 10 -4.90 4.38 15.36
C LEU A 10 -4.47 3.70 14.07
N LEU A 11 -5.02 4.11 12.93
CA LEU A 11 -4.61 3.63 11.58
C LEU A 11 -3.22 4.13 11.16
N LEU A 12 -2.80 5.32 11.61
CA LEU A 12 -1.44 5.82 11.42
C LEU A 12 -0.42 5.12 12.35
N LYS A 13 -0.86 4.68 13.52
CA LYS A 13 -0.05 3.92 14.48
C LYS A 13 0.09 2.43 14.12
N GLN A 14 -0.61 1.95 13.09
CA GLN A 14 -0.41 0.58 12.60
C GLN A 14 1.01 0.41 12.08
N LYS A 15 1.66 -0.67 12.52
CA LYS A 15 2.95 -1.07 11.98
C LYS A 15 2.80 -1.33 10.47
N PRO A 16 3.80 -0.96 9.65
CA PRO A 16 3.84 -1.33 8.25
C PRO A 16 3.67 -2.85 8.08
N ILE A 17 2.92 -3.24 7.07
CA ILE A 17 2.70 -4.64 6.69
C ILE A 17 3.76 -5.01 5.66
N CYS A 18 4.55 -6.04 5.93
CA CYS A 18 5.43 -6.62 4.93
C CYS A 18 4.68 -7.71 4.14
N TYR A 19 4.74 -7.66 2.80
CA TYR A 19 4.15 -8.65 1.91
C TYR A 19 5.09 -8.94 0.74
N ARG A 20 5.58 -10.19 0.62
CA ARG A 20 6.57 -10.59 -0.41
C ARG A 20 7.79 -9.65 -0.50
N ASN A 21 8.30 -9.20 0.66
CA ASN A 21 9.38 -8.21 0.80
C ASN A 21 9.05 -6.77 0.38
N TRP A 22 7.82 -6.50 -0.04
CA TRP A 22 7.32 -5.14 -0.21
C TRP A 22 6.74 -4.63 1.10
N VAL A 23 6.84 -3.32 1.31
CA VAL A 23 6.29 -2.66 2.51
C VAL A 23 5.00 -1.95 2.14
N ILE A 24 3.90 -2.27 2.80
CA ILE A 24 2.62 -1.57 2.71
C ILE A 24 2.44 -0.76 4.00
N SER A 25 2.15 0.53 3.88
CA SER A 25 1.92 1.41 5.02
C SER A 25 0.84 2.43 4.69
N THR A 26 0.42 3.18 5.70
CA THR A 26 -0.55 4.25 5.55
C THR A 26 0.13 5.60 5.73
N GLN A 27 -0.41 6.63 5.08
CA GLN A 27 0.01 8.02 5.27
C GLN A 27 -1.21 8.93 5.15
N VAL A 28 -1.25 9.99 5.95
CA VAL A 28 -2.26 11.03 5.82
C VAL A 28 -1.75 12.13 4.89
N ILE A 29 -2.52 12.44 3.86
CA ILE A 29 -2.23 13.49 2.88
C ILE A 29 -3.53 14.29 2.68
N ASN A 30 -3.46 15.63 2.82
CA ASN A 30 -4.59 16.55 2.64
C ASN A 30 -5.87 16.14 3.38
N GLY A 31 -5.77 15.72 4.64
CA GLY A 31 -6.97 15.36 5.39
C GLY A 31 -7.60 14.04 4.95
N GLN A 32 -6.94 13.24 4.10
CA GLN A 32 -7.37 11.88 3.78
C GLN A 32 -6.31 10.82 4.10
N LEU A 33 -6.73 9.59 4.39
CA LEU A 33 -5.83 8.45 4.62
C LEU A 33 -5.52 7.78 3.28
N TRP A 34 -4.24 7.57 3.01
CA TRP A 34 -3.74 6.94 1.80
C TRP A 34 -2.99 5.67 2.14
N LEU A 35 -3.14 4.66 1.29
CA LEU A 35 -2.25 3.52 1.27
C LEU A 35 -1.06 3.81 0.38
N ARG A 36 0.12 3.44 0.87
CA ARG A 36 1.36 3.50 0.13
C ARG A 36 2.08 2.16 0.21
N TRP A 37 2.82 1.83 -0.83
CA TRP A 37 3.49 0.55 -0.99
C TRP A 37 4.83 0.76 -1.67
N LYS A 38 5.86 0.05 -1.21
CA LYS A 38 7.26 0.27 -1.62
C LYS A 38 7.91 -1.04 -2.04
N HIS A 39 8.50 -1.05 -3.23
CA HIS A 39 9.35 -2.13 -3.70
C HIS A 39 10.63 -2.20 -2.85
N PRO A 40 11.18 -3.39 -2.52
CA PRO A 40 12.37 -3.50 -1.68
C PRO A 40 13.62 -2.80 -2.22
N SER A 41 13.75 -2.67 -3.55
CA SER A 41 14.85 -1.96 -4.22
C SER A 41 14.56 -0.50 -4.55
N GLU A 42 13.39 0.03 -4.18
CA GLU A 42 13.01 1.42 -4.44
C GLU A 42 12.96 2.23 -3.15
N ASP A 43 13.41 3.49 -3.22
CA ASP A 43 13.32 4.42 -2.10
C ASP A 43 12.06 5.29 -2.12
N PHE A 44 11.37 5.37 -3.26
CA PHE A 44 10.12 6.11 -3.37
C PHE A 44 8.91 5.19 -3.19
N PRO A 45 7.96 5.52 -2.29
CA PRO A 45 6.72 4.77 -2.17
C PRO A 45 5.77 5.14 -3.31
N ARG A 46 5.03 4.14 -3.79
CA ARG A 46 3.91 4.31 -4.72
C ARG A 46 2.63 4.53 -3.92
N TYR A 47 1.67 5.25 -4.49
CA TYR A 47 0.36 5.50 -3.89
C TYR A 47 -0.71 4.94 -4.82
N SER A 48 -1.72 4.24 -4.30
CA SER A 48 -2.83 3.71 -5.13
C SER A 48 -4.02 4.66 -5.12
N TYR A 49 -4.73 4.71 -3.99
CA TYR A 49 -5.94 5.48 -3.79
C TYR A 49 -6.10 5.79 -2.31
N ALA A 50 -6.87 6.84 -2.06
CA ALA A 50 -7.33 7.15 -0.73
C ALA A 50 -8.21 6.02 -0.18
N VAL A 51 -7.97 5.63 1.08
CA VAL A 51 -8.80 4.67 1.79
C VAL A 51 -10.21 5.25 1.91
N GLY A 52 -11.12 4.73 1.08
CA GLY A 52 -12.53 5.11 1.06
C GLY A 52 -13.41 4.21 1.93
N ASP A 53 -14.71 4.27 1.71
CA ASP A 53 -15.73 3.65 2.57
C ASP A 53 -15.66 2.12 2.64
N LYS A 54 -15.05 1.47 1.64
CA LYS A 54 -14.78 0.02 1.66
C LYS A 54 -13.77 -0.39 2.74
N GLY A 55 -13.09 0.58 3.34
CA GLY A 55 -12.22 0.39 4.49
C GLY A 55 -10.80 -0.07 4.15
N LEU A 56 -9.95 -0.05 5.17
CA LEU A 56 -8.53 -0.35 5.05
C LEU A 56 -8.27 -1.79 4.58
N SER A 57 -9.04 -2.77 5.08
CA SER A 57 -8.81 -4.20 4.80
C SER A 57 -8.95 -4.53 3.32
N GLU A 58 -10.03 -4.07 2.67
CA GLU A 58 -10.24 -4.23 1.23
C GLU A 58 -9.13 -3.53 0.44
N SER A 59 -8.73 -2.37 0.92
CA SER A 59 -7.70 -1.58 0.26
C SER A 59 -6.33 -2.27 0.31
N VAL A 60 -5.97 -2.87 1.46
CA VAL A 60 -4.77 -3.71 1.60
C VAL A 60 -4.85 -4.95 0.72
N ARG A 61 -6.01 -5.61 0.62
CA ARG A 61 -6.19 -6.78 -0.25
C ARG A 61 -5.91 -6.44 -1.70
N TYR A 62 -6.40 -5.31 -2.17
CA TYR A 62 -6.15 -4.85 -3.53
C TYR A 62 -4.67 -4.51 -3.78
N ILE A 63 -3.99 -3.86 -2.82
CA ILE A 63 -2.54 -3.62 -2.93
C ILE A 63 -1.78 -4.94 -3.07
N ARG A 64 -2.13 -5.98 -2.30
CA ARG A 64 -1.51 -7.31 -2.44
C ARG A 64 -1.70 -7.89 -3.84
N PHE A 65 -2.90 -7.75 -4.42
CA PHE A 65 -3.16 -8.15 -5.80
C PHE A 65 -2.26 -7.39 -6.79
N LEU A 66 -2.06 -6.08 -6.61
CA LEU A 66 -1.16 -5.32 -7.46
C LEU A 66 0.31 -5.73 -7.29
N ILE A 67 0.75 -6.11 -6.09
CA ILE A 67 2.11 -6.64 -5.84
C ILE A 67 2.28 -7.96 -6.59
N ASP A 68 1.32 -8.87 -6.47
CA ASP A 68 1.36 -10.15 -7.17
C ASP A 68 1.40 -9.95 -8.70
N LEU A 69 0.66 -8.97 -9.22
CA LEU A 69 0.69 -8.61 -10.63
C LEU A 69 2.04 -8.03 -11.05
N ALA A 70 2.61 -7.10 -10.29
CA ALA A 70 3.91 -6.50 -10.57
C ALA A 70 5.01 -7.56 -10.65
N ILE A 71 5.06 -8.47 -9.66
CA ILE A 71 6.02 -9.58 -9.64
C ILE A 71 5.86 -10.48 -10.87
N LYS A 72 4.62 -10.81 -11.26
CA LYS A 72 4.36 -11.62 -12.46
C LYS A 72 4.84 -10.91 -13.73
N LEU A 73 4.60 -9.61 -13.84
CA LEU A 73 5.04 -8.82 -14.99
C LEU A 73 6.57 -8.76 -15.07
N GLU A 74 7.27 -8.56 -13.95
CA GLU A 74 8.73 -8.57 -13.88
C GLU A 74 9.32 -9.94 -14.26
N GLN A 75 8.69 -11.03 -13.83
CA GLN A 75 9.11 -12.40 -14.17
C GLN A 75 8.82 -12.77 -15.63
N SER A 76 7.75 -12.21 -16.20
CA SER A 76 7.31 -12.48 -17.58
C SER A 76 7.93 -11.54 -18.60
N ALA A 77 8.51 -10.43 -18.15
CA ALA A 77 9.27 -9.52 -19.00
C ALA A 77 10.47 -10.29 -19.56
N PRO A 78 10.59 -10.46 -20.89
CA PRO A 78 11.76 -11.10 -21.45
C PRO A 78 12.99 -10.29 -21.04
N ARG A 79 14.04 -10.98 -20.57
CA ARG A 79 15.39 -10.41 -20.43
C ARG A 79 15.96 -10.12 -21.83
N HIS A 80 15.33 -9.25 -22.60
CA HIS A 80 15.90 -8.74 -23.83
C HIS A 80 16.45 -7.35 -23.53
N LEU A 81 17.75 -7.22 -23.76
CA LEU A 81 18.63 -6.05 -23.54
C LEU A 81 19.40 -6.07 -22.20
N GLN A 82 20.25 -7.09 -22.03
CA GLN A 82 21.62 -6.91 -21.56
C GLN A 82 22.57 -7.50 -22.59
#